data_AF-A0A8R1XSB8-F1
#
_entry.id   AF-A0A8R1XSB8-F1
#
_cell.length_a   1.000
_cell.length_b   1.000
_cell.length_c   1.000
_cell.angle_alpha   90.00
_cell.angle_beta   90.00
_cell.angle_gamma   90.00
#
_symmetry.space_group_name_H-M   'P 1'
#
loop_
_entity.id
_entity.type
_entity.pdbx_description
1 polymer ?
#
loop_
_entity_poly.entity_id
_entity_poly.type
_entity_poly.pdbx_seq_one_letter_code
_entity_poly.pdbx_strand_id
1 'polypeptide(L)'
;DYISFVATTKEDGPVRKSSIAGILVSCYENKEVCEKECLFTCHFTDHCNDSPLPKVACVPQLGLILFATFGFILFVACCFCYVCICVPVFFCYKWLLKWRIKQRNKRMIV
;
A
#
# COMPACT_ATOMS: atom_id res chain seq x y z
N ASP A 1 -4.11 8.70 4.49
CA ASP A 1 -3.18 9.78 4.89
C ASP A 1 -1.95 9.19 5.58
N TYR A 2 -0.81 9.14 4.89
CA TYR A 2 0.43 8.51 5.39
C TYR A 2 1.68 9.39 5.20
N ILE A 3 1.50 10.71 5.09
CA ILE A 3 2.62 11.59 4.77
C ILE A 3 3.46 11.81 6.04
N SER A 4 4.61 11.15 6.12
CA SER A 4 5.68 11.51 7.05
C SER A 4 6.37 12.76 6.51
N PHE A 5 6.28 13.88 7.22
CA PHE A 5 6.97 15.11 6.86
C PHE A 5 8.31 15.16 7.60
N VAL A 6 9.40 15.27 6.85
CA VAL A 6 10.71 15.67 7.39
C VAL A 6 10.76 17.19 7.31
N ALA A 7 10.55 17.86 8.43
CA ALA A 7 10.69 19.31 8.51
C ALA A 7 12.13 19.63 8.96
N THR A 8 12.87 20.34 8.11
CA THR A 8 14.11 20.99 8.54
C THR A 8 13.79 22.42 8.94
N THR A 9 13.83 22.70 10.24
CA THR A 9 13.68 24.08 10.73
C THR A 9 15.07 24.71 10.79
N LYS A 10 15.27 25.79 10.04
CA LYS A 10 16.39 26.71 10.30
C LYS A 10 15.98 27.56 11.51
N GLU A 11 16.39 27.19 12.71
CA GLU A 11 16.56 28.17 13.79
C GLU A 11 17.89 28.88 13.57
N ASP A 12 17.93 30.20 13.82
CA ASP A 12 19.05 31.12 13.58
C ASP A 12 20.35 30.73 14.32
N GLY A 13 21.06 29.72 13.79
CA GLY A 13 22.35 29.23 14.28
C GLY A 13 22.92 28.16 13.35
N PRO A 14 24.21 27.77 13.47
CA PRO A 14 24.86 26.79 12.60
C PRO A 14 24.35 25.34 12.75
N VAL A 15 23.30 25.10 13.55
CA VAL A 15 22.79 23.78 13.88
C VAL A 15 21.47 23.55 13.13
N ARG A 16 21.52 22.75 12.06
CA ARG A 16 20.30 22.32 11.35
C ARG A 16 19.57 21.30 12.22
N LYS A 17 18.42 21.68 12.78
CA LYS A 17 17.56 20.74 13.48
C LYS A 17 16.69 19.97 12.50
N SER A 18 16.63 18.66 12.66
CA SER A 18 15.77 17.76 11.90
C SER A 18 14.59 17.33 12.76
N SER A 19 13.38 17.42 12.21
CA SER A 19 12.15 16.93 12.84
C SER A 19 11.46 15.95 11.91
N ILE A 20 11.09 14.78 12.43
CA ILE A 20 10.37 13.74 11.71
C ILE A 20 9.12 13.39 12.48
N ALA A 21 7.96 13.53 11.85
CA ALA A 21 6.68 13.13 12.41
C ALA A 21 5.87 12.31 11.41
N GLY A 22 5.15 11.30 11.89
CA GLY A 22 4.26 10.49 11.08
C GLY A 22 3.70 9.29 11.85
N ILE A 23 2.49 8.85 11.47
CA ILE A 23 1.78 7.75 12.15
C ILE A 23 2.50 6.39 12.03
N LEU A 24 3.30 6.18 10.98
CA LEU A 24 4.13 4.98 10.83
C LEU A 24 5.58 5.17 11.32
N VAL A 25 5.93 6.34 11.86
CA VAL A 25 7.27 6.59 12.36
C VAL A 25 7.37 6.08 13.80
N SER A 26 8.28 5.13 14.04
CA SER A 26 8.61 4.65 15.38
C SER A 26 9.85 5.36 15.90
N CYS A 27 9.78 5.91 17.12
CA CYS A 27 10.88 6.66 17.73
C CYS A 27 11.55 5.82 18.82
N TYR A 28 12.86 5.61 18.69
CA TYR A 28 13.68 4.87 19.64
C TYR A 28 14.65 5.79 20.37
N GLU A 29 15.04 5.42 21.59
CA GLU A 29 15.99 6.22 22.38
C GLU A 29 17.39 6.20 21.78
N ASN A 30 17.85 5.02 21.37
CA ASN A 30 19.21 4.79 20.88
C ASN A 30 19.18 4.07 19.54
N LYS A 31 20.23 4.30 18.75
CA LYS A 31 20.39 3.68 17.44
C LYS A 31 20.45 2.15 17.53
N GLU A 32 21.08 1.61 18.57
CA GLU A 32 21.19 0.16 18.78
C GLU A 32 19.83 -0.52 18.98
N VAL A 33 18.91 0.16 19.68
CA VAL A 33 17.53 -0.34 19.86
C VAL A 33 16.78 -0.23 18.54
N CYS A 34 16.94 0.90 17.84
CA CYS A 34 16.34 1.08 16.52
C CYS A 34 16.79 0.00 15.55
N GLU A 35 18.08 -0.28 15.40
CA GLU A 35 18.58 -1.28 14.45
C GLU A 35 18.19 -2.72 14.81
N LYS A 36 17.88 -3.00 16.08
CA LYS A 36 17.37 -4.30 16.51
C LYS A 36 15.87 -4.49 16.26
N GLU A 37 15.08 -3.44 16.44
CA GLU A 37 13.62 -3.52 16.41
C GLU A 37 13.01 -2.99 15.10
N CYS A 38 13.69 -2.08 14.40
CA CYS A 38 13.26 -1.51 13.14
C CYS A 38 13.68 -2.41 11.97
N LEU A 39 12.70 -2.81 11.16
CA LEU A 39 12.91 -3.48 9.87
C LEU A 39 13.39 -2.52 8.76
N PHE A 40 13.38 -1.22 9.02
CA PHE A 40 13.70 -0.16 8.06
C PHE A 40 14.94 0.62 8.48
N THR A 41 15.28 1.66 7.71
CA THR A 41 16.43 2.51 7.99
C THR A 41 16.16 3.41 9.20
N CYS A 42 17.12 3.42 10.13
CA CYS A 42 17.12 4.29 11.30
C CYS A 42 17.78 5.64 10.98
N HIS A 43 17.08 6.73 11.28
CA HIS A 43 17.53 8.11 11.09
C HIS A 43 17.60 8.86 12.42
N PHE A 44 18.72 9.49 12.72
CA PHE A 44 18.80 10.40 13.86
C PHE A 44 18.00 11.67 13.57
N THR A 45 17.21 12.10 14.53
CA THR A 45 16.40 13.32 14.44
C THR A 45 16.40 14.02 15.78
N ASP A 46 16.43 15.36 15.77
CA ASP A 46 16.39 16.15 17.01
C ASP A 46 15.00 16.08 17.64
N HIS A 47 13.98 15.93 16.80
CA HIS A 47 12.59 15.74 17.21
C HIS A 47 11.95 14.58 16.46
N CYS A 48 11.27 13.70 17.20
CA CYS A 48 10.53 12.57 16.64
C CYS A 48 9.12 12.50 17.24
N ASN A 49 8.06 12.60 16.43
CA ASN A 49 6.65 12.63 16.88
C ASN A 49 6.43 13.53 18.11
N ASP A 50 6.78 14.82 17.99
CA ASP A 50 6.65 15.85 19.04
C ASP A 50 7.47 15.59 20.32
N SER A 51 8.40 14.62 20.31
CA SER A 51 9.30 14.46 21.44
C SER A 51 10.31 15.63 21.53
N PRO A 52 10.50 16.20 22.73
CA PRO A 52 11.40 17.34 22.93
C PRO A 52 12.88 16.93 22.97
N LEU A 53 13.17 15.63 23.02
CA LEU A 53 14.51 15.07 23.14
C LEU A 53 14.95 14.42 21.82
N PRO A 54 16.26 14.47 21.49
CA PRO A 54 16.80 13.79 20.32
C PRO A 54 16.57 12.28 20.40
N LYS A 55 16.05 11.72 19.32
CA LYS A 55 15.68 10.30 19.21
C LYS A 55 16.05 9.75 17.83
N VAL A 56 15.96 8.43 17.68
CA VAL A 56 16.18 7.76 16.40
C VAL A 56 14.84 7.36 15.81
N ALA A 57 14.50 7.94 14.67
CA ALA A 57 13.29 7.64 13.92
C ALA A 57 13.50 6.45 12.97
N CYS A 58 12.64 5.46 13.08
CA CYS A 58 12.46 4.39 12.11
C CYS A 58 11.35 4.80 11.15
N VAL A 59 11.71 5.08 9.90
CA VAL A 59 10.77 5.55 8.88
C VAL A 59 10.47 4.39 7.93
N PRO A 60 9.19 4.10 7.62
CA PRO A 60 8.87 3.07 6.63
C PRO A 60 9.49 3.45 5.28
N GLN A 61 10.22 2.50 4.68
CA GLN A 61 10.84 2.74 3.38
C GLN A 61 9.76 2.94 2.32
N LEU A 62 9.80 4.09 1.65
CA LEU A 62 8.92 4.46 0.52
C LEU A 62 8.78 3.32 -0.51
N GLY A 63 9.84 2.55 -0.72
CA GLY A 63 9.84 1.40 -1.62
C GLY A 63 8.76 0.38 -1.28
N LEU A 64 8.59 -0.01 0.00
CA LEU A 64 7.59 -1.00 0.39
C LEU A 64 6.17 -0.47 0.15
N ILE A 65 5.93 0.79 0.49
CA ILE A 65 4.65 1.46 0.23
C ILE A 65 4.34 1.49 -1.26
N LEU A 66 5.34 1.83 -2.09
CA LEU A 66 5.20 1.84 -3.56
C LEU A 66 4.91 0.44 -4.11
N PHE A 67 5.62 -0.59 -3.64
CA PHE A 67 5.37 -1.97 -4.08
C PHE A 67 4.00 -2.47 -3.64
N ALA A 68 3.59 -2.19 -2.40
CA ALA A 68 2.29 -2.59 -1.88
C ALA A 68 1.14 -1.89 -2.63
N THR A 69 1.25 -0.57 -2.83
CA THR A 69 0.24 0.21 -3.58
C THR A 69 0.18 -0.22 -5.03
N PHE A 70 1.32 -0.39 -5.70
CA PHE A 70 1.38 -0.88 -7.08
C PHE A 70 0.78 -2.29 -7.21
N GLY A 71 1.12 -3.20 -6.31
CA GLY A 71 0.55 -4.55 -6.27
C GLY A 71 -0.95 -4.55 -6.06
N PHE A 72 -1.45 -3.70 -5.15
CA PHE A 72 -2.88 -3.54 -4.91
C PHE A 72 -3.62 -2.98 -6.14
N ILE A 73 -3.06 -1.96 -6.80
CA ILE A 73 -3.63 -1.39 -8.02
C ILE A 73 -3.70 -2.44 -9.12
N LEU A 74 -2.61 -3.20 -9.35
CA LEU A 74 -2.60 -4.29 -10.33
C LEU A 74 -3.62 -5.37 -10.00
N PHE A 75 -3.71 -5.77 -8.73
CA PHE A 75 -4.69 -6.76 -8.28
C PHE A 75 -6.12 -6.30 -8.57
N VAL A 76 -6.48 -5.06 -8.18
CA VAL A 76 -7.79 -4.49 -8.44
C VAL A 76 -8.08 -4.37 -9.93
N ALA A 77 -7.11 -3.92 -10.73
CA ALA A 77 -7.25 -3.84 -12.18
C ALA A 77 -7.48 -5.22 -12.81
N CYS A 78 -6.70 -6.23 -12.41
CA CYS A 78 -6.86 -7.61 -12.88
C CYS A 78 -8.23 -8.20 -12.47
N CYS A 79 -8.66 -7.98 -11.23
CA CYS A 79 -9.97 -8.42 -10.76
C CYS A 79 -11.09 -7.74 -11.55
N PHE A 80 -10.99 -6.44 -11.82
CA PHE A 80 -11.98 -5.72 -12.61
C PHE A 80 -12.03 -6.25 -14.05
N CYS A 81 -10.88 -6.43 -14.71
CA CYS A 81 -10.80 -7.03 -16.04
C CYS A 81 -11.38 -8.45 -16.06
N TYR A 82 -11.06 -9.27 -15.06
CA TYR A 82 -11.59 -10.62 -14.92
C TYR A 82 -13.11 -10.61 -14.78
N VAL A 83 -13.65 -9.78 -13.90
CA VAL A 83 -15.10 -9.65 -13.71
C VAL A 83 -15.75 -9.14 -15.01
N CYS A 84 -15.21 -8.10 -15.63
CA CYS A 84 -15.77 -7.51 -16.85
C CYS A 84 -15.71 -8.42 -18.08
N ILE A 85 -14.77 -9.36 -18.17
CA ILE A 85 -14.66 -10.29 -19.32
C ILE A 85 -15.31 -11.64 -19.00
N CYS A 86 -14.98 -12.24 -17.85
CA CYS A 86 -15.47 -13.56 -17.51
C CYS A 86 -16.97 -13.53 -17.27
N VAL A 87 -17.53 -12.54 -16.58
CA VAL A 87 -18.98 -12.47 -16.33
C VAL A 87 -19.79 -12.48 -17.63
N PRO A 88 -19.58 -11.59 -18.62
CA PRO A 88 -20.34 -11.64 -19.86
C PRO A 88 -20.07 -12.91 -20.65
N VAL A 89 -18.84 -13.44 -20.67
CA VAL A 89 -18.53 -14.71 -21.36
C VAL A 89 -19.28 -15.88 -20.71
N PHE A 90 -19.31 -15.97 -19.37
CA PHE A 90 -20.06 -16.99 -18.64
C PHE A 90 -21.58 -16.85 -18.87
N PHE A 91 -22.12 -15.63 -18.87
CA PHE A 91 -23.53 -15.39 -19.18
C PHE A 91 -23.87 -15.77 -20.63
N CYS A 92 -23.05 -15.38 -21.60
CA CYS A 92 -23.20 -15.75 -23.01
C CYS A 92 -23.12 -17.27 -23.20
N TYR A 93 -22.15 -17.94 -22.58
CA TYR A 93 -22.02 -19.40 -22.64
C TYR A 93 -23.25 -20.11 -22.05
N LYS A 94 -23.72 -19.66 -20.88
CA LYS A 94 -24.92 -20.23 -20.24
C LYS A 94 -26.18 -19.99 -21.09
N TRP A 95 -26.29 -18.84 -21.76
CA TRP A 95 -27.38 -18.55 -22.68
C TRP A 95 -27.33 -19.41 -23.94
N LEU A 96 -26.15 -19.58 -24.55
CA LEU A 96 -25.93 -20.45 -25.70
C LEU A 96 -26.21 -21.93 -25.36
N LEU A 97 -25.80 -22.40 -24.18
CA LEU A 97 -26.07 -23.75 -23.71
C LEU A 97 -27.58 -23.97 -23.56
N LYS A 98 -28.29 -23.04 -22.90
CA LYS A 98 -29.76 -23.09 -22.78
C LYS A 98 -30.44 -23.05 -24.15
N TRP A 99 -29.97 -22.22 -25.07
CA TRP A 99 -30.53 -22.12 -26.41
C TRP A 99 -30.33 -23.40 -27.24
N ARG A 100 -29.14 -24.03 -27.15
CA ARG A 100 -28.86 -25.33 -27.78
C ARG A 100 -29.73 -26.45 -27.21
N ILE A 101 -29.92 -26.51 -25.89
CA ILE A 101 -30.81 -27.49 -25.25
C ILE A 101 -32.25 -27.29 -25.74
N LYS A 102 -32.73 -26.04 -25.79
CA LYS A 102 -34.08 -25.71 -26.29
C LYS A 102 -34.26 -26.06 -27.77
N GLN A 103 -33.23 -25.90 -28.59
CA GLN A 103 -33.27 -26.33 -30.00
C GLN A 103 -33.28 -27.86 -30.15
N ARG A 104 -32.51 -28.60 -29.35
CA ARG A 104 -32.53 -30.07 -29.38
C ARG A 104 -33.89 -30.63 -29.00
N ASN A 105 -34.54 -30.08 -27.96
CA ASN A 105 -35.88 -30.53 -27.57
C ASN A 105 -36.95 -30.23 -28.63
N LYS A 106 -36.81 -29.15 -29.42
CA LYS A 106 -37.73 -28.87 -30.53
C LYS A 106 -37.58 -29.85 -31.71
N ARG A 107 -36.40 -30.42 -31.93
CA ARG A 107 -36.16 -31.38 -33.02
C ARG A 107 -36.66 -32.80 -32.71
N MET A 108 -37.10 -33.09 -31.47
CA MET A 108 -37.64 -34.40 -31.08
C MET A 108 -39.18 -34.44 -31.03
N ILE A 109 -39.89 -33.35 -31.35
CA ILE A 109 -41.38 -33.26 -31.29
C ILE A 109 -41.98 -33.10 -32.71
N VAL A 110 -41.28 -33.57 -33.75
CA VAL A 110 -41.81 -33.71 -35.12
C VAL A 110 -41.55 -35.14 -35.56
#